data_AF-A0A378BVT8-F1
#
_entry.id   AF-A0A378BVT8-F1
#
_cell.length_a   1.000
_cell.length_b   1.000
_cell.length_c   1.000
_cell.angle_alpha   90.00
_cell.angle_beta   90.00
_cell.angle_gamma   90.00
#
_symmetry.space_group_name_H-M   'P 1'
#
loop_
_entity.id
_entity.type
_entity.pdbx_description
1 polymer ?
#
loop_
_entity_poly.entity_id
_entity_poly.type
_entity_poly.pdbx_seq_one_letter_code
_entity_poly.pdbx_strand_id
1 'polypeptide(L)'
;MLQAATEVRNAWLALQRTQIVSPISGYVSRRSVQPGAQIGTTTPLMAVVPATNLWIDANFKETQLAHMRIGQPATVISDIYGDDVKYTGKVVGLDMGTGSAFSLLPAQNATGNWIKVVQRLPVRIELDEKQLAEHPLRIGLSTLVEVNTTDRDGEMLASQVRSSPVYESNAREIALDPVNKLIDEIISGQRRIIRGECNANSKNRWKGAQLVIMTIALSLATFMQVLDSTIANVAIPTIAGTLARR
;
A
#
# COMPACT_ATOMS: atom_id res chain seq x y z
N MET A 1 -7.36 -34.92 -2.49
CA MET A 1 -8.00 -34.00 -3.48
C MET A 1 -8.09 -32.58 -2.96
N LEU A 2 -8.63 -32.33 -1.75
CA LEU A 2 -8.72 -30.96 -1.21
C LEU A 2 -7.34 -30.29 -1.03
N GLN A 3 -6.33 -31.02 -0.55
CA GLN A 3 -4.95 -30.51 -0.41
C GLN A 3 -4.34 -30.13 -1.77
N ALA A 4 -4.39 -31.03 -2.75
CA ALA A 4 -3.90 -30.76 -4.11
C ALA A 4 -4.62 -29.56 -4.78
N ALA A 5 -5.93 -29.41 -4.57
CA ALA A 5 -6.68 -28.25 -5.04
C ALA A 5 -6.19 -26.94 -4.41
N THR A 6 -5.91 -26.96 -3.10
CA THR A 6 -5.36 -25.81 -2.38
C THR A 6 -3.96 -25.45 -2.86
N GLU A 7 -3.11 -26.44 -3.16
CA GLU A 7 -1.76 -26.20 -3.71
C GLU A 7 -1.82 -25.53 -5.09
N VAL A 8 -2.67 -26.03 -5.99
CA VAL A 8 -2.88 -25.40 -7.31
C VAL A 8 -3.38 -23.97 -7.15
N ARG A 9 -4.33 -23.74 -6.24
CA ARG A 9 -4.83 -22.38 -5.94
C ARG A 9 -3.72 -21.46 -5.46
N ASN A 10 -2.89 -21.93 -4.53
CA ASN A 10 -1.79 -21.15 -3.97
C ASN A 10 -0.71 -20.84 -5.01
N ALA A 11 -0.34 -21.81 -5.84
CA ALA A 11 0.61 -21.61 -6.93
C ALA A 11 0.08 -20.60 -7.96
N TRP A 12 -1.21 -20.67 -8.29
CA TRP A 12 -1.85 -19.71 -9.19
C TRP A 12 -1.90 -18.31 -8.59
N LEU A 13 -2.25 -18.17 -7.30
CA LEU A 13 -2.21 -16.87 -6.59
C LEU A 13 -0.79 -16.31 -6.52
N ALA A 14 0.23 -17.16 -6.31
CA ALA A 14 1.62 -16.74 -6.30
C ALA A 14 2.04 -16.20 -7.67
N LEU A 15 1.61 -16.84 -8.77
CA LEU A 15 1.83 -16.35 -10.13
C LEU A 15 1.13 -15.00 -10.38
N GLN A 16 -0.12 -14.83 -9.96
CA GLN A 16 -0.81 -13.53 -10.13
C GLN A 16 -0.11 -12.42 -9.35
N ARG A 17 0.42 -12.73 -8.16
CA ARG A 17 1.16 -11.78 -7.31
C ARG A 17 2.54 -11.39 -7.88
N THR A 18 3.02 -12.02 -8.95
CA THR A 18 4.26 -11.56 -9.61
C THR A 18 4.03 -10.30 -10.43
N GLN A 19 2.77 -9.99 -10.79
CA GLN A 19 2.41 -8.74 -11.44
C GLN A 19 2.11 -7.68 -10.40
N ILE A 20 3.00 -6.69 -10.28
CA ILE A 20 2.83 -5.58 -9.34
C ILE A 20 2.13 -4.44 -10.07
N VAL A 21 0.88 -4.18 -9.67
CA VAL A 21 0.06 -3.09 -10.20
C VAL A 21 -0.10 -1.98 -9.17
N SER A 22 -0.23 -0.74 -9.65
CA SER A 22 -0.53 0.40 -8.78
C SER A 22 -2.01 0.39 -8.41
N PRO A 23 -2.38 0.59 -7.13
CA PRO A 23 -3.77 0.72 -6.74
C PRO A 23 -4.39 2.04 -7.20
N ILE A 24 -3.59 3.09 -7.36
CA ILE A 24 -4.05 4.43 -7.70
C ILE A 24 -3.42 4.90 -9.01
N SER A 25 -4.18 5.72 -9.75
CA SER A 25 -3.65 6.46 -10.89
C SER A 25 -2.78 7.61 -10.41
N GLY A 26 -1.60 7.78 -11.01
CA GLY A 26 -0.67 8.79 -10.57
C GLY A 26 0.68 8.72 -11.28
N TYR A 27 1.60 9.56 -10.79
CA TYR A 27 2.96 9.65 -11.30
C TYR A 27 3.92 8.80 -10.46
N VAL A 28 4.86 8.13 -11.12
CA VAL A 28 5.93 7.40 -10.44
C VAL A 28 6.98 8.40 -9.95
N SER A 29 7.00 8.66 -8.64
CA SER A 29 7.96 9.60 -8.03
C SER A 29 9.34 8.98 -7.86
N ARG A 30 9.39 7.69 -7.46
CA ARG A 30 10.66 6.98 -7.27
C ARG A 30 10.52 5.52 -7.66
N ARG A 31 11.49 5.02 -8.42
CA ARG A 31 11.67 3.59 -8.71
C ARG A 31 12.97 3.12 -8.06
N SER A 32 12.87 2.20 -7.11
CA SER A 32 14.02 1.71 -6.35
C SER A 32 14.64 0.45 -6.95
N VAL A 33 14.08 -0.07 -8.04
CA VAL A 33 14.45 -1.37 -8.62
C VAL A 33 14.90 -1.27 -10.07
N GLN A 34 15.80 -2.18 -10.44
CA GLN A 34 16.34 -2.33 -11.79
C GLN A 34 16.06 -3.75 -12.31
N PRO A 35 15.96 -3.95 -13.62
CA PRO A 35 15.87 -5.28 -14.20
C PRO A 35 17.01 -6.18 -13.71
N GLY A 36 16.69 -7.39 -13.26
CA GLY A 36 17.66 -8.34 -12.71
C GLY A 36 17.93 -8.19 -11.19
N ALA A 37 17.36 -7.18 -10.53
CA ALA A 37 17.46 -7.06 -9.08
C ALA A 37 16.60 -8.13 -8.37
N GLN A 38 17.19 -8.80 -7.37
CA GLN A 38 16.44 -9.69 -6.48
C GLN A 38 15.76 -8.87 -5.39
N ILE A 39 14.46 -9.10 -5.18
CA ILE A 39 13.63 -8.32 -4.24
C ILE A 39 13.00 -9.23 -3.19
N GLY A 40 12.84 -8.70 -1.96
CA GLY A 40 12.09 -9.36 -0.90
C GLY A 40 10.63 -8.90 -0.88
N THR A 41 9.78 -9.64 -0.16
CA THR A 41 8.33 -9.33 -0.01
C THR A 41 8.05 -8.01 0.71
N THR A 42 9.01 -7.50 1.47
CA THR A 42 8.88 -6.26 2.25
C THR A 42 9.60 -5.07 1.60
N THR A 43 10.25 -5.26 0.45
CA THR A 43 11.04 -4.20 -0.18
C THR A 43 10.12 -3.26 -0.99
N PRO A 44 10.11 -1.94 -0.69
CA PRO A 44 9.33 -1.00 -1.46
C PRO A 44 9.95 -0.79 -2.85
N LEU A 45 9.21 -1.16 -3.89
CA LEU A 45 9.71 -1.14 -5.28
C LEU A 45 9.54 0.24 -5.94
N MET A 46 8.44 0.91 -5.63
CA MET A 46 7.99 2.13 -6.28
C MET A 46 7.19 3.01 -5.33
N ALA A 47 7.33 4.33 -5.47
CA ALA A 47 6.45 5.31 -4.87
C ALA A 47 5.60 5.96 -5.97
N VAL A 48 4.27 5.89 -5.84
CA VAL A 48 3.30 6.50 -6.75
C VAL A 48 2.65 7.68 -6.03
N VAL A 49 2.63 8.84 -6.70
CA VAL A 49 1.98 10.06 -6.23
C VAL A 49 0.68 10.24 -7.00
N PRO A 50 -0.47 10.40 -6.33
CA PRO A 50 -1.75 10.56 -7.01
C PRO A 50 -1.75 11.83 -7.88
N ALA A 51 -2.45 11.78 -9.01
CA ALA A 51 -2.61 12.94 -9.90
C ALA A 51 -3.79 13.86 -9.48
N THR A 52 -4.72 13.34 -8.69
CA THR A 52 -5.93 14.04 -8.22
C THR A 52 -5.93 14.16 -6.70
N ASN A 53 -6.81 15.00 -6.15
CA ASN A 53 -7.04 15.12 -4.69
C ASN A 53 -5.76 15.43 -3.89
N LEU A 54 -4.87 16.25 -4.44
CA LEU A 54 -3.70 16.75 -3.72
C LEU A 54 -4.13 17.83 -2.73
N TRP A 55 -3.53 17.80 -1.55
CA TRP A 55 -3.70 18.81 -0.52
C TRP A 55 -2.35 19.39 -0.12
N ILE A 56 -2.40 20.57 0.49
CA ILE A 56 -1.26 21.23 1.10
C ILE A 56 -1.44 21.24 2.61
N ASP A 57 -0.42 20.80 3.32
CA ASP A 57 -0.33 20.94 4.77
C ASP A 57 0.43 22.24 5.09
N ALA A 58 -0.33 23.30 5.37
CA ALA A 58 0.18 24.64 5.64
C ALA A 58 0.36 24.87 7.14
N ASN A 59 1.57 25.23 7.57
CA ASN A 59 1.91 25.37 8.98
C ASN A 59 1.67 26.82 9.48
N PHE A 60 0.53 27.05 10.14
CA PHE A 60 0.16 28.35 10.69
C PHE A 60 0.55 28.47 12.17
N LYS A 61 0.85 29.69 12.61
CA LYS A 61 1.07 29.98 14.04
C LYS A 61 -0.24 29.80 14.80
N GLU A 62 -0.17 29.31 16.03
CA GLU A 62 -1.34 29.16 16.93
C GLU A 62 -2.19 30.43 17.00
N THR A 63 -1.57 31.61 17.05
CA THR A 63 -2.26 32.90 17.09
C THR A 63 -3.05 33.22 15.83
N GLN A 64 -2.68 32.64 14.68
CA GLN A 64 -3.36 32.86 13.39
C GLN A 64 -4.57 31.93 13.22
N LEU A 65 -4.70 30.88 14.03
CA LEU A 65 -5.79 29.91 13.94
C LEU A 65 -7.08 30.40 14.61
N ALA A 66 -7.02 31.42 15.47
CA ALA A 66 -8.16 31.90 16.25
C ALA A 66 -9.41 32.21 15.38
N HIS A 67 -9.19 32.76 14.19
CA HIS A 67 -10.25 33.11 13.24
C HIS A 67 -10.35 32.15 12.05
N MET A 68 -9.55 31.09 12.04
CA MET A 68 -9.57 30.13 10.94
C MET A 68 -10.76 29.19 11.11
N ARG A 69 -11.46 28.92 10.01
CA ARG A 69 -12.62 28.04 9.95
C ARG A 69 -12.52 27.12 8.75
N ILE A 70 -13.04 25.91 8.91
CA ILE A 70 -13.25 24.99 7.79
C ILE A 70 -14.25 25.66 6.85
N GLY A 71 -13.95 25.66 5.57
CA GLY A 71 -14.77 26.37 4.59
C GLY A 71 -14.07 27.54 3.91
N GLN A 72 -13.11 28.15 4.59
CA GLN A 72 -12.51 29.40 4.15
C GLN A 72 -11.73 29.24 2.85
N PRO A 73 -11.85 30.19 1.90
CA PRO A 73 -11.06 30.18 0.69
C PRO A 73 -9.61 30.51 1.01
N ALA A 74 -8.70 29.80 0.35
CA ALA A 74 -7.28 29.97 0.45
C ALA A 74 -6.67 30.17 -0.94
N THR A 75 -5.69 31.05 -1.02
CA THR A 75 -4.85 31.25 -2.20
C THR A 75 -3.49 30.62 -1.92
N VAL A 76 -3.03 29.79 -2.84
CA VAL A 76 -1.72 29.15 -2.77
C VAL A 76 -0.88 29.59 -3.95
N ILE A 77 0.35 29.99 -3.68
CA ILE A 77 1.34 30.39 -4.67
C ILE A 77 2.53 29.45 -4.51
N SER A 78 3.01 28.88 -5.61
CA SER A 78 4.18 27.99 -5.58
C SER A 78 5.39 28.67 -6.20
N ASP A 79 6.52 28.59 -5.50
CA ASP A 79 7.78 29.21 -5.93
C ASP A 79 8.25 28.74 -7.32
N ILE A 80 7.85 27.53 -7.74
CA ILE A 80 8.26 26.97 -9.05
C ILE A 80 7.62 27.70 -10.24
N TYR A 81 6.41 28.22 -10.06
CA TYR A 81 5.66 28.94 -11.10
C TYR A 81 5.66 30.45 -10.88
N GLY A 82 6.24 30.92 -9.77
CA GLY A 82 6.24 32.33 -9.39
C GLY A 82 4.84 32.87 -9.08
N ASP A 83 4.72 34.20 -9.11
CA ASP A 83 3.47 34.91 -8.79
C ASP A 83 2.40 34.82 -9.90
N ASP A 84 2.78 34.26 -11.06
CA ASP A 84 1.91 34.16 -12.24
C ASP A 84 0.81 33.10 -12.07
N VAL A 85 1.08 32.05 -11.29
CA VAL A 85 0.15 30.93 -11.09
C VAL A 85 -0.36 30.91 -9.65
N LYS A 86 -1.65 31.21 -9.49
CA LYS A 86 -2.35 31.18 -8.21
C LYS A 86 -3.35 30.04 -8.18
N TYR A 87 -3.15 29.12 -7.23
CA TYR A 87 -4.09 28.04 -6.98
C TYR A 87 -5.14 28.52 -5.98
N THR A 88 -6.39 28.25 -6.30
CA THR A 88 -7.52 28.45 -5.40
C THR A 88 -7.74 27.15 -4.65
N GLY A 89 -7.86 27.27 -3.34
CA GLY A 89 -8.10 26.17 -2.45
C GLY A 89 -9.08 26.50 -1.35
N LYS A 90 -9.35 25.51 -0.50
CA LYS A 90 -10.28 25.62 0.62
C LYS A 90 -9.72 24.93 1.83
N VAL A 91 -9.90 25.53 3.00
CA VAL A 91 -9.56 24.90 4.28
C VAL A 91 -10.53 23.74 4.53
N VAL A 92 -9.99 22.52 4.57
CA VAL A 92 -10.78 21.29 4.77
C VAL A 92 -10.64 20.70 6.17
N GLY A 93 -9.63 21.13 6.92
CA GLY A 93 -9.42 20.64 8.28
C GLY A 93 -8.23 21.28 8.97
N LEU A 94 -8.31 21.31 10.29
CA LEU A 94 -7.24 21.70 11.18
C LEU A 94 -6.86 20.48 12.01
N ASP A 95 -5.57 20.16 12.10
CA ASP A 95 -5.13 19.04 12.93
C ASP A 95 -5.32 19.37 14.42
N MET A 96 -5.75 18.36 15.19
CA MET A 96 -6.15 18.51 16.59
C MET A 96 -4.99 18.58 17.60
N GLY A 97 -3.74 18.61 17.16
CA GLY A 97 -2.60 18.73 18.07
C GLY A 97 -1.30 19.18 17.39
N THR A 98 -0.43 19.81 18.18
CA THR A 98 0.89 20.27 17.73
C THR A 98 1.86 19.09 17.62
N GLY A 99 2.85 19.18 16.73
CA GLY A 99 3.91 18.15 16.63
C GLY A 99 4.69 17.93 17.92
N SER A 100 4.69 18.90 18.84
CA SER A 100 5.26 18.79 20.19
C SER A 100 4.42 17.96 21.16
N ALA A 101 3.10 17.91 21.00
CA ALA A 101 2.20 17.12 21.84
C ALA A 101 2.31 15.60 21.56
N PHE A 102 2.74 15.23 20.35
CA PHE A 102 2.92 13.84 19.93
C PHE A 102 4.39 13.40 19.89
N SER A 103 5.32 14.25 20.33
CA SER A 103 6.75 13.93 20.38
C SER A 103 7.06 13.02 21.58
N LEU A 104 7.85 11.95 21.34
CA LEU A 104 8.40 11.09 22.40
C LEU A 104 9.28 11.86 23.40
N LEU A 105 9.84 12.99 22.98
CA LEU A 105 10.61 13.91 23.79
C LEU A 105 10.06 15.33 23.59
N PRO A 106 9.16 15.81 24.45
CA PRO A 106 8.72 17.19 24.42
C PRO A 106 9.88 18.13 24.80
N ALA A 107 9.87 19.35 24.27
CA ALA A 107 10.88 20.34 24.60
C ALA A 107 10.82 20.67 26.10
N GLN A 108 11.82 20.22 26.87
CA GLN A 108 11.98 20.63 28.27
C GLN A 108 12.81 21.92 28.34
N ASN A 109 12.15 23.03 28.60
CA ASN A 109 12.82 24.30 28.86
C ASN A 109 13.35 24.32 30.30
N ALA A 110 14.53 23.72 30.52
CA ALA A 110 15.09 23.46 31.85
C ALA A 110 16.01 24.57 32.44
N THR A 111 16.05 25.78 31.87
CA THR A 111 17.10 26.78 32.17
C THR A 111 16.62 28.18 32.61
N GLY A 112 15.36 28.33 33.05
CA GLY A 112 14.92 29.55 33.75
C GLY A 112 14.74 30.82 32.90
N ASN A 113 14.75 30.71 31.57
CA ASN A 113 14.36 31.80 30.68
C ASN A 113 12.97 31.50 30.09
N TRP A 114 11.93 32.19 30.58
CA TRP A 114 10.55 32.03 30.10
C TRP A 114 10.35 32.78 28.77
N ILE A 115 10.85 32.22 27.68
CA ILE A 115 10.50 32.69 26.33
C ILE A 115 9.31 31.86 25.84
N LYS A 116 8.15 32.50 25.63
CA LYS A 116 6.98 31.87 25.03
C LYS A 116 7.28 31.53 23.56
N VAL A 117 7.42 30.24 23.27
CA VAL A 117 7.59 29.75 21.89
C VAL A 117 6.22 29.47 21.28
N VAL A 118 5.85 30.24 20.26
CA VAL A 118 4.59 30.03 19.53
C VAL A 118 4.66 28.72 18.75
N GLN A 119 3.72 27.81 19.01
CA GLN A 119 3.62 26.55 18.29
C GLN A 119 2.96 26.76 16.93
N ARG A 120 3.26 25.88 15.98
CA ARG A 120 2.60 25.83 14.68
C ARG A 120 1.73 24.59 14.57
N LEU A 121 0.55 24.75 13.99
CA LEU A 121 -0.31 23.62 13.66
C LEU A 121 -0.47 23.54 12.14
N PRO A 122 -0.38 22.33 11.58
CA PRO A 122 -0.68 22.10 10.18
C PRO A 122 -2.19 22.26 9.94
N VAL A 123 -2.51 22.96 8.86
CA VAL A 123 -3.85 23.18 8.34
C VAL A 123 -3.89 22.59 6.94
N ARG A 124 -4.87 21.73 6.69
CA ARG A 124 -5.02 21.08 5.40
C ARG A 124 -5.85 21.93 4.47
N ILE A 125 -5.30 22.19 3.29
CA ILE A 125 -5.92 22.97 2.22
C ILE A 125 -6.05 22.08 0.99
N GLU A 126 -7.28 21.90 0.54
CA GLU A 126 -7.59 21.22 -0.72
C GLU A 126 -7.50 22.22 -1.87
N LEU A 127 -6.99 21.79 -3.01
CA LEU A 127 -6.78 22.64 -4.21
C LEU A 127 -7.77 22.26 -5.32
N ASP A 128 -8.04 23.21 -6.21
CA ASP A 128 -8.85 22.95 -7.41
C ASP A 128 -8.14 22.00 -8.38
N GLU A 129 -8.77 20.88 -8.69
CA GLU A 129 -8.24 19.84 -9.58
C GLU A 129 -7.96 20.35 -11.00
N LYS A 130 -8.74 21.33 -11.50
CA LYS A 130 -8.54 21.89 -12.85
C LYS A 130 -7.22 22.65 -12.93
N GLN A 131 -6.92 23.45 -11.91
CA GLN A 131 -5.69 24.23 -11.86
C GLN A 131 -4.46 23.33 -11.68
N LEU A 132 -4.61 22.22 -10.96
CA LEU A 132 -3.54 21.21 -10.85
C LEU A 132 -3.32 20.44 -12.16
N ALA A 133 -4.36 20.23 -12.96
CA ALA A 133 -4.21 19.60 -14.26
C ALA A 133 -3.48 20.51 -15.26
N GLU A 134 -3.72 21.82 -15.21
CA GLU A 134 -3.01 22.82 -16.03
C GLU A 134 -1.56 23.03 -15.57
N HIS A 135 -1.36 23.11 -14.26
CA HIS A 135 -0.05 23.33 -13.64
C HIS A 135 0.20 22.29 -12.52
N PRO A 136 0.80 21.13 -12.85
CA PRO A 136 0.96 20.05 -11.90
C PRO A 136 2.00 20.36 -10.82
N LEU A 137 1.54 20.45 -9.57
CA LEU A 137 2.41 20.58 -8.40
C LEU A 137 3.07 19.24 -8.04
N ARG A 138 4.32 19.32 -7.60
CA ARG A 138 5.11 18.17 -7.13
C ARG A 138 5.14 18.14 -5.61
N ILE A 139 5.19 16.94 -5.04
CA ILE A 139 5.36 16.77 -3.59
C ILE A 139 6.70 17.36 -3.12
N GLY A 140 6.68 18.01 -1.97
CA GLY A 140 7.86 18.61 -1.33
C GLY A 140 8.25 19.99 -1.84
N LEU A 141 7.45 20.63 -2.70
CA LEU A 141 7.66 22.03 -3.07
C LEU A 141 7.27 22.98 -1.93
N SER A 142 7.99 24.09 -1.85
CA SER A 142 7.61 25.22 -1.01
C SER A 142 6.45 25.99 -1.64
N THR A 143 5.53 26.42 -0.80
CA THR A 143 4.36 27.21 -1.20
C THR A 143 4.06 28.28 -0.17
N LEU A 144 3.66 29.46 -0.65
CA LEU A 144 3.07 30.50 0.17
C LEU A 144 1.55 30.33 0.17
N VAL A 145 0.95 30.40 1.36
CA VAL A 145 -0.47 30.15 1.56
C VAL A 145 -1.11 31.33 2.28
N GLU A 146 -2.13 31.91 1.67
CA GLU A 146 -2.93 32.98 2.24
C GLU A 146 -4.37 32.50 2.42
N VAL A 147 -4.89 32.56 3.65
CA VAL A 147 -6.26 32.17 3.96
C VAL A 147 -7.08 33.41 4.27
N ASN A 148 -8.23 33.55 3.61
CA ASN A 148 -9.15 34.63 3.93
C ASN A 148 -10.00 34.26 5.16
N THR A 149 -9.79 35.00 6.25
CA THR A 149 -10.46 34.77 7.55
C THR A 149 -11.58 35.77 7.86
N THR A 150 -12.07 36.52 6.86
CA THR A 150 -13.16 37.49 7.04
C THR A 150 -14.47 36.81 7.41
N ASP A 151 -14.76 35.66 6.80
CA ASP A 151 -15.93 34.84 7.10
C ASP A 151 -15.63 33.91 8.28
N ARG A 152 -16.39 34.06 9.37
CA ARG A 152 -16.18 33.37 10.65
C ARG A 152 -17.30 32.40 11.00
N ASP A 153 -18.28 32.23 10.10
CA ASP A 153 -19.49 31.45 10.36
C ASP A 153 -19.27 29.94 10.19
N GLY A 154 -18.11 29.52 9.67
CA GLY A 154 -17.74 28.12 9.51
C GLY A 154 -17.43 27.39 10.82
N GLU A 155 -17.36 26.05 10.76
CA GLU A 155 -16.98 25.22 11.90
C GLU A 155 -15.46 25.27 12.14
N MET A 156 -15.05 25.25 13.42
CA MET A 156 -13.63 25.15 13.81
C MET A 156 -13.08 23.72 13.74
N LEU A 157 -13.95 22.73 13.91
CA LEU A 157 -13.61 21.31 13.89
C LEU A 157 -14.60 20.63 12.96
N ALA A 158 -14.14 19.63 12.21
CA ALA A 158 -15.03 18.85 11.37
C ALA A 158 -16.04 18.12 12.26
N SER A 159 -17.32 18.48 12.17
CA SER A 159 -18.39 17.83 12.92
C SER A 159 -18.74 16.43 12.38
N GLN A 160 -18.30 16.12 11.15
CA GLN A 160 -18.52 14.84 10.49
C GLN A 160 -17.21 14.09 10.22
N VAL A 161 -17.16 12.82 10.64
CA VAL A 161 -16.14 11.87 10.20
C VAL A 161 -16.37 11.61 8.71
N ARG A 162 -15.34 11.77 7.87
CA ARG A 162 -15.43 11.47 6.43
C ARG A 162 -15.94 10.03 6.27
N SER A 163 -17.05 9.86 5.55
CA SER A 163 -17.69 8.57 5.35
C SER A 163 -17.13 7.79 4.16
N SER A 164 -16.44 8.45 3.23
CA SER A 164 -15.84 7.82 2.04
C SER A 164 -14.31 7.82 2.10
N PRO A 165 -13.65 6.70 1.73
CA PRO A 165 -12.20 6.68 1.53
C PRO A 165 -11.78 7.68 0.44
N VAL A 166 -10.63 8.32 0.60
CA VAL A 166 -10.09 9.25 -0.42
C VAL A 166 -9.67 8.49 -1.69
N TYR A 167 -9.24 7.23 -1.54
CA TYR A 167 -8.89 6.35 -2.65
C TYR A 167 -9.46 4.95 -2.40
N GLU A 168 -10.15 4.41 -3.40
CA GLU A 168 -10.54 3.00 -3.44
C GLU A 168 -9.85 2.34 -4.64
N SER A 169 -9.42 1.09 -4.47
CA SER A 169 -8.78 0.34 -5.53
C SER A 169 -9.08 -1.14 -5.45
N ASN A 170 -9.55 -1.68 -6.56
CA ASN A 170 -9.70 -3.11 -6.82
C ASN A 170 -8.44 -3.74 -7.43
N ALA A 171 -7.31 -3.01 -7.54
CA ALA A 171 -6.10 -3.51 -8.19
C ALA A 171 -5.50 -4.77 -7.51
N ARG A 172 -5.89 -5.07 -6.27
CA ARG A 172 -5.48 -6.28 -5.53
C ARG A 172 -6.51 -7.40 -5.56
N GLU A 173 -7.67 -7.18 -6.15
CA GLU A 173 -8.73 -8.18 -6.23
C GLU A 173 -8.41 -9.16 -7.36
N ILE A 174 -7.91 -10.33 -6.98
CA ILE A 174 -7.57 -11.39 -7.92
C ILE A 174 -8.82 -12.26 -8.10
N ALA A 175 -9.42 -12.23 -9.30
CA ALA A 175 -10.59 -13.04 -9.61
C ALA A 175 -10.28 -14.54 -9.50
N LEU A 176 -11.01 -15.26 -8.63
CA LEU A 176 -10.76 -16.67 -8.37
C LEU A 176 -11.47 -17.62 -9.36
N ASP A 177 -12.37 -17.10 -10.19
CA ASP A 177 -13.15 -17.91 -11.13
C ASP A 177 -12.31 -18.74 -12.10
N PRO A 178 -11.22 -18.20 -12.70
CA PRO A 178 -10.39 -18.98 -13.62
C PRO A 178 -9.70 -20.17 -12.93
N VAL A 179 -9.20 -19.98 -11.71
CA VAL A 179 -8.52 -21.05 -10.98
C VAL A 179 -9.51 -22.08 -10.42
N ASN A 180 -10.71 -21.64 -10.02
CA ASN A 180 -11.76 -22.55 -9.57
C ASN A 180 -12.21 -23.48 -10.71
N LYS A 181 -12.40 -22.94 -11.92
CA LYS A 181 -12.70 -23.75 -13.12
C LYS A 181 -11.59 -24.77 -13.41
N LEU A 182 -10.33 -24.36 -13.30
CA LEU A 182 -9.19 -25.26 -13.51
C LEU A 182 -9.13 -26.38 -12.46
N ILE A 183 -9.39 -26.06 -11.19
CA ILE A 183 -9.47 -27.04 -10.10
C ILE A 183 -10.61 -28.03 -10.35
N ASP A 184 -11.78 -27.55 -10.77
CA ASP A 184 -12.94 -28.40 -11.06
C ASP A 184 -12.67 -29.32 -12.26
N GLU A 185 -11.97 -28.84 -13.29
CA GLU A 185 -11.53 -29.65 -14.43
C GLU A 185 -10.53 -30.74 -14.00
N ILE A 186 -9.55 -30.39 -13.16
CA ILE A 186 -8.57 -31.36 -12.64
C ILE A 186 -9.26 -32.42 -11.77
N ILE A 187 -10.16 -32.02 -10.87
CA ILE A 187 -10.88 -32.94 -9.98
C ILE A 187 -11.82 -33.85 -10.78
N SER A 188 -12.57 -33.29 -11.75
CA SER A 188 -13.48 -34.09 -12.58
C SER A 188 -12.72 -35.05 -13.50
N GLY A 189 -11.58 -34.63 -14.06
CA GLY A 189 -10.67 -35.49 -14.82
C GLY A 189 -10.11 -36.64 -13.98
N GLN A 190 -9.60 -36.35 -12.78
CA GLN A 190 -9.10 -37.39 -11.85
C GLN A 190 -10.22 -38.35 -11.43
N ARG A 191 -11.42 -37.85 -11.18
CA ARG A 191 -12.59 -38.67 -10.81
C ARG A 191 -12.99 -39.62 -11.95
N ARG A 192 -12.93 -39.17 -13.21
CA ARG A 192 -13.19 -40.02 -14.39
C ARG A 192 -12.14 -41.12 -14.57
N ILE A 193 -10.87 -40.80 -14.33
CA ILE A 193 -9.78 -41.79 -14.35
C ILE A 193 -10.00 -42.85 -13.26
N ILE A 194 -10.33 -42.44 -12.03
CA ILE A 194 -10.58 -43.36 -10.90
C ILE A 194 -11.81 -44.26 -11.15
N ARG A 195 -12.85 -43.75 -11.81
CA ARG A 195 -14.05 -44.53 -12.17
C ARG A 195 -13.87 -45.43 -13.39
N GLY A 196 -12.73 -45.41 -14.07
CA GLY A 196 -12.48 -46.22 -15.28
C GLY A 196 -13.25 -45.73 -16.52
N GLU A 197 -13.86 -44.54 -16.49
CA GLU A 197 -14.64 -43.95 -17.59
C GLU A 197 -13.73 -43.18 -18.58
N CYS A 198 -12.59 -43.76 -18.94
CA CYS A 198 -11.72 -43.22 -19.98
C CYS A 198 -12.31 -43.53 -21.35
N ASN A 199 -13.18 -42.65 -21.85
CA ASN A 199 -13.66 -42.75 -23.22
C ASN A 199 -12.49 -42.47 -24.20
N ALA A 200 -12.09 -43.47 -24.97
CA ALA A 200 -10.91 -43.49 -25.83
C ALA A 200 -10.98 -42.57 -27.07
N ASN A 201 -11.82 -41.52 -27.06
CA ASN A 201 -12.19 -40.76 -28.25
C ASN A 201 -12.01 -39.24 -28.15
N SER A 202 -11.02 -38.77 -27.37
CA SER A 202 -10.54 -37.37 -27.49
C SER A 202 -9.31 -37.33 -28.42
N LYS A 203 -9.39 -36.50 -29.46
CA LYS A 203 -8.42 -36.40 -30.57
C LYS A 203 -7.05 -35.80 -30.19
N ASN A 204 -6.73 -35.65 -28.90
CA ASN A 204 -5.39 -35.32 -28.43
C ASN A 204 -4.79 -36.52 -27.68
N ARG A 205 -4.24 -37.45 -28.45
CA ARG A 205 -3.43 -38.58 -27.95
C ARG A 205 -2.14 -38.04 -27.35
N TRP A 206 -2.16 -37.67 -26.07
CA TRP A 206 -0.95 -37.70 -25.25
C TRP A 206 -0.53 -39.17 -25.16
N LYS A 207 0.47 -39.56 -25.97
CA LYS A 207 0.94 -40.95 -26.07
C LYS A 207 1.36 -41.40 -24.67
N GLY A 208 1.00 -42.62 -24.27
CA GLY A 208 1.08 -43.13 -22.89
C GLY A 208 2.41 -42.90 -22.15
N ALA A 209 3.53 -42.69 -22.84
CA ALA A 209 4.79 -42.24 -22.26
C ALA A 209 4.69 -40.88 -21.53
N GLN A 210 3.94 -39.90 -22.06
CA GLN A 210 3.76 -38.59 -21.41
C GLN A 210 2.89 -38.67 -20.16
N LEU A 211 1.93 -39.59 -20.11
CA LEU A 211 1.06 -39.80 -18.94
C LEU A 211 1.83 -40.49 -17.79
N VAL A 212 2.68 -41.45 -18.12
CA VAL A 212 3.59 -42.11 -17.17
C VAL A 212 4.62 -41.12 -16.64
N ILE A 213 5.20 -40.27 -17.49
CA ILE A 213 6.15 -39.23 -17.06
C ILE A 213 5.50 -38.22 -16.11
N MET A 214 4.26 -37.78 -16.37
CA MET A 214 3.52 -36.88 -15.47
C MET A 214 3.14 -37.54 -14.14
N THR A 215 2.78 -38.83 -14.16
CA THR A 215 2.42 -39.57 -12.94
C THR A 215 3.66 -39.83 -12.07
N ILE A 216 4.79 -40.18 -12.70
CA ILE A 216 6.08 -40.32 -12.02
C ILE A 216 6.54 -38.96 -11.49
N ALA A 217 6.46 -37.88 -12.27
CA ALA A 217 6.84 -36.53 -11.82
C ALA A 217 5.98 -36.04 -10.63
N LEU A 218 4.68 -36.32 -10.63
CA LEU A 218 3.79 -35.96 -9.52
C LEU A 218 4.04 -36.81 -8.26
N SER A 219 4.35 -38.10 -8.43
CA SER A 219 4.75 -39.00 -7.33
C SER A 219 6.13 -38.65 -6.76
N LEU A 220 7.06 -38.18 -7.60
CA LEU A 220 8.38 -37.73 -7.18
C LEU A 220 8.30 -36.39 -6.44
N ALA A 221 7.42 -35.48 -6.88
CA ALA A 221 7.17 -34.21 -6.21
C ALA A 221 6.55 -34.40 -4.82
N THR A 222 5.61 -35.35 -4.69
CA THR A 222 5.04 -35.71 -3.36
C THR A 222 6.08 -36.39 -2.47
N PHE A 223 7.00 -37.18 -3.04
CA PHE A 223 8.11 -37.77 -2.27
C PHE A 223 9.15 -36.73 -1.81
N MET A 224 9.42 -35.69 -2.63
CA MET A 224 10.30 -34.59 -2.23
C MET A 224 9.69 -33.70 -1.14
N GLN A 225 8.38 -33.44 -1.15
CA GLN A 225 7.72 -32.72 -0.06
C GLN A 225 7.77 -33.47 1.28
N VAL A 226 7.73 -34.81 1.26
CA VAL A 226 7.90 -35.63 2.46
C VAL A 226 9.33 -35.52 3.00
N LEU A 227 10.35 -35.48 2.13
CA LEU A 227 11.75 -35.33 2.55
C LEU A 227 12.03 -33.97 3.22
N ASP A 228 11.50 -32.86 2.68
CA ASP A 228 11.66 -31.53 3.30
C ASP A 228 11.00 -31.44 4.69
N SER A 229 9.87 -32.13 4.90
CA SER A 229 9.22 -32.18 6.21
C SER A 229 9.92 -33.11 7.22
N THR A 230 10.71 -34.08 6.75
CA THR A 230 11.38 -35.05 7.62
C THR A 230 12.76 -34.58 8.07
N ILE A 231 13.45 -33.74 7.28
CA ILE A 231 14.76 -33.16 7.64
C ILE A 231 14.61 -31.99 8.65
N ALA A 232 13.42 -31.38 8.75
CA ALA A 232 13.18 -30.25 9.66
C ALA A 232 13.03 -30.61 11.15
N ASN A 233 13.12 -31.90 11.55
CA ASN A 233 12.79 -32.34 12.91
C ASN A 233 13.90 -33.09 13.68
N VAL A 234 15.17 -32.84 13.34
CA VAL A 234 16.30 -33.22 14.21
C VAL A 234 16.82 -31.97 14.92
N ALA A 235 16.09 -31.53 15.94
CA ALA A 235 16.61 -30.62 16.94
C ALA A 235 17.63 -31.39 17.80
N ILE A 236 18.92 -31.10 17.65
CA ILE A 236 19.93 -31.51 18.62
C ILE A 236 19.83 -30.53 19.81
N PRO A 237 19.55 -30.99 21.04
CA PRO A 237 19.42 -30.11 22.20
C PRO A 237 20.79 -29.53 22.58
N THR A 238 20.90 -28.21 22.61
CA THR A 238 22.04 -27.49 23.18
C THR A 238 22.02 -27.68 24.69
N ILE A 239 23.00 -28.43 25.21
CA ILE A 239 23.31 -28.55 26.64
C ILE A 239 24.01 -27.26 27.07
N ALA A 240 23.44 -26.60 28.08
CA ALA A 240 24.02 -25.45 28.75
C ALA A 240 25.38 -25.81 29.37
N GLY A 241 26.36 -24.91 29.24
CA GLY A 241 27.66 -24.99 29.90
C GLY A 241 28.23 -23.59 30.12
N THR A 242 28.05 -23.07 31.33
CA THR A 242 28.69 -21.85 31.84
C THR A 242 30.10 -22.18 32.29
N LEU A 243 31.09 -21.30 32.07
CA LEU A 243 32.23 -21.16 32.97
C LEU A 243 32.71 -19.70 33.03
N ALA A 244 32.97 -19.25 34.25
CA ALA A 244 33.32 -17.89 34.63
C ALA A 244 34.84 -17.64 34.62
N ARG A 245 35.17 -16.36 34.33
CA ARG A 245 36.33 -15.54 34.75
C ARG A 245 37.77 -16.10 34.69
N ARG A 246 38.63 -15.32 34.02
CA ARG A 246 39.53 -14.37 34.70
C ARG A 246 39.53 -13.04 33.96
#